data_AF-A0A534W467-F1
#
_entry.id   AF-A0A534W467-F1
#
_cell.length_a   1.000
_cell.length_b   1.000
_cell.length_c   1.000
_cell.angle_alpha   90.00
_cell.angle_beta   90.00
_cell.angle_gamma   90.00
#
_symmetry.space_group_name_H-M   'P 1'
#
loop_
_entity.id
_entity.type
_entity.pdbx_description
1 polymer ?
#
loop_
_entity_poly.entity_id
_entity_poly.type
_entity_poly.pdbx_seq_one_letter_code
_entity_poly.pdbx_strand_id
1 'polypeptide(L)' 'MAKAELARKAGVSESTIDRIEAGKDCRLETKRKILFALGLSVQDSVKLFGRRRNGNGHRAAR' A
#
# COMPACT_ATOMS: atom_id res chain seq x y z
N MET A 1 -1.44 -6.05 14.99
CA MET A 1 -2.45 -6.56 14.02
C MET A 1 -1.78 -7.63 13.18
N ALA A 2 -2.29 -8.85 13.15
CA ALA A 2 -1.76 -9.89 12.26
C ALA A 2 -2.14 -9.64 10.79
N LYS A 3 -1.37 -10.14 9.82
CA LYS A 3 -1.68 -10.00 8.37
C LYS A 3 -3.09 -10.50 8.05
N ALA A 4 -3.46 -11.63 8.64
CA ALA A 4 -4.79 -12.24 8.53
C ALA A 4 -5.91 -11.31 9.02
N GLU A 5 -5.70 -10.63 10.14
CA GLU A 5 -6.69 -9.70 10.70
C GLU A 5 -6.87 -8.47 9.82
N LEU A 6 -5.76 -7.91 9.31
CA LEU A 6 -5.82 -6.79 8.38
C LEU A 6 -6.54 -7.19 7.09
N ALA A 7 -6.24 -8.38 6.55
CA ALA A 7 -6.86 -8.92 5.36
C ALA A 7 -8.39 -9.07 5.54
N ARG A 8 -8.82 -9.65 6.68
CA ARG A 8 -10.24 -9.78 7.03
C ARG A 8 -10.92 -8.42 7.17
N LYS A 9 -10.30 -7.47 7.86
CA LYS A 9 -10.84 -6.12 8.07
C LYS A 9 -10.95 -5.32 6.78
N ALA A 10 -10.00 -5.50 5.86
CA ALA A 10 -10.02 -4.87 4.54
C ALA A 10 -10.87 -5.64 3.51
N GLY A 11 -11.36 -6.84 3.82
CA GLY A 11 -12.10 -7.66 2.85
C GLY A 11 -11.24 -8.10 1.66
N VAL A 12 -9.97 -8.43 1.91
CA VAL A 12 -9.02 -8.92 0.90
C VAL A 12 -8.39 -10.23 1.37
N SER A 13 -7.83 -11.02 0.46
CA SER A 13 -7.08 -12.23 0.83
C SER A 13 -5.73 -11.88 1.46
N GLU A 14 -5.26 -12.72 2.36
CA GLU A 14 -3.95 -12.58 3.01
C GLU A 14 -2.79 -12.51 1.99
N SER A 15 -2.85 -13.33 0.93
CA SER A 15 -1.88 -13.29 -0.18
C SER A 15 -1.83 -11.94 -0.92
N THR A 16 -2.89 -11.14 -0.83
CA THR A 16 -2.91 -9.78 -1.39
C THR A 16 -2.14 -8.81 -0.51
N ILE A 17 -2.24 -8.96 0.82
CA ILE A 17 -1.41 -8.20 1.76
C ILE A 17 0.06 -8.54 1.55
N ASP A 18 0.39 -9.82 1.39
CA ASP A 18 1.79 -10.25 1.19
C ASP A 18 2.40 -9.68 -0.12
N ARG A 19 1.62 -9.65 -1.21
CA ARG A 19 2.04 -8.99 -2.46
C ARG A 19 2.31 -7.50 -2.29
N ILE A 20 1.51 -6.83 -1.46
CA ILE A 20 1.65 -5.40 -1.18
C ILE A 20 2.91 -5.14 -0.36
N GLU A 21 3.18 -5.96 0.65
CA GLU A 21 4.42 -5.89 1.44
C GLU A 21 5.65 -6.17 0.56
N ALA A 22 5.51 -7.07 -0.42
CA ALA A 22 6.52 -7.31 -1.45
C ALA A 22 6.65 -6.17 -2.49
N GLY A 23 5.85 -5.10 -2.39
CA GLY A 23 5.92 -3.93 -3.27
C GLY A 23 5.28 -4.13 -4.64
N LYS A 24 4.45 -5.16 -4.83
CA LYS A 24 3.74 -5.40 -6.10
C LYS A 24 2.56 -4.45 -6.26
N ASP A 25 2.27 -4.09 -7.51
CA ASP A 25 1.12 -3.25 -7.79
C ASP A 25 -0.19 -4.00 -7.51
N CYS A 26 -1.17 -3.27 -6.99
CA CYS A 26 -2.49 -3.75 -6.65
C CYS A 26 -3.53 -2.75 -7.13
N ARG A 27 -4.75 -3.24 -7.38
CA ARG A 27 -5.88 -2.40 -7.80
C ARG A 27 -6.11 -1.28 -6.79
N LEU A 28 -6.48 -0.10 -7.31
CA LEU A 28 -6.79 1.09 -6.52
C LEU A 28 -7.88 0.82 -5.47
N GLU A 29 -8.85 -0.05 -5.82
CA GLU A 29 -9.91 -0.52 -4.93
C GLU A 29 -9.36 -1.28 -3.71
N THR A 30 -8.38 -2.18 -3.93
CA THR A 30 -7.70 -2.93 -2.87
C THR A 30 -6.90 -2.00 -1.95
N LYS A 31 -6.19 -1.02 -2.54
CA LYS A 31 -5.44 -0.01 -1.78
C LYS A 31 -6.39 0.79 -0.87
N ARG A 32 -7.55 1.22 -1.40
CA ARG A 32 -8.60 1.91 -0.62
C ARG A 32 -9.15 1.09 0.54
N LYS A 33 -9.45 -0.19 0.29
CA LYS A 33 -9.91 -1.13 1.32
C LYS A 33 -8.92 -1.28 2.48
N ILE A 34 -7.63 -1.40 2.15
CA ILE A 34 -6.56 -1.54 3.16
C ILE A 34 -6.34 -0.24 3.94
N LEU A 35 -6.36 0.91 3.26
CA LEU A 35 -6.25 2.21 3.93
C LEU A 35 -7.38 2.42 4.93
N PHE A 36 -8.61 2.11 4.53
CA PHE A 36 -9.77 2.21 5.42
C PHE A 36 -9.66 1.29 6.62
N ALA A 37 -9.19 0.05 6.43
CA ALA A 37 -8.94 -0.89 7.52
C ALA A 37 -7.88 -0.39 8.52
N LEU A 38 -6.90 0.39 8.03
CA LEU A 38 -5.86 1.06 8.81
C LEU A 38 -6.29 2.42 9.39
N GLY A 39 -7.49 2.93 9.05
CA GLY A 39 -7.94 4.26 9.46
C GLY A 39 -7.20 5.41 8.75
N LEU A 40 -6.64 5.15 7.57
CA LEU A 40 -5.86 6.09 6.78
C LEU A 40 -6.67 6.67 5.62
N SER A 41 -6.29 7.87 5.20
CA SER A 41 -6.90 8.55 4.06
C SER A 41 -6.28 8.13 2.73
N VAL A 42 -7.02 8.36 1.64
CA VAL A 42 -6.56 8.11 0.26
C VAL A 42 -5.28 8.90 -0.07
N GLN A 43 -5.08 10.05 0.58
CA GLN A 43 -3.87 10.87 0.40
C GLN A 43 -2.61 10.17 0.94
N ASP A 44 -2.73 9.38 2.01
CA ASP A 44 -1.63 8.60 2.57
C ASP A 44 -1.33 7.34 1.77
N SER A 45 -2.22 6.96 0.82
CA SER A 45 -1.96 5.88 -0.13
C SER A 45 -0.69 6.11 -0.96
N VAL A 46 -0.40 7.37 -1.29
CA VAL A 46 0.78 7.75 -2.06
C VAL A 46 2.04 7.59 -1.23
N LYS A 47 1.97 7.65 0.11
CA LYS A 47 3.13 7.41 0.99
C LYS A 47 3.37 5.92 1.22
N LEU A 48 2.31 5.12 1.29
CA LEU A 48 2.39 3.68 1.60
C LEU A 48 2.55 2.79 0.37
N PHE A 49 1.83 3.10 -0.71
CA PHE A 49 1.88 2.37 -1.98
C PHE A 49 2.65 3.12 -3.06
N GLY A 50 2.99 4.40 -2.82
CA GLY A 50 3.86 5.12 -3.72
C GLY A 50 5.24 4.52 -3.62
N ARG A 51 5.57 3.72 -4.64
CA ARG A 51 6.90 3.35 -5.11
C ARG A 51 7.97 3.51 -4.03
N ARG A 52 8.52 2.38 -3.54
CA ARG A 52 9.96 2.31 -3.27
C ARG A 52 10.63 3.13 -4.37
N ARG A 53 11.08 4.35 -4.03
CA ARG A 53 11.98 5.12 -4.87
C ARG A 53 13.22 4.26 -4.93
N ASN A 54 13.27 3.37 -5.91
CA ASN A 54 14.53 2.86 -6.38
C ASN A 54 15.25 4.13 -6.85
N GLY A 55 16.32 4.49 -6.16
CA GLY A 55 16.95 5.79 -6.28
C GLY A 55 17.39 6.03 -7.71
N ASN A 56 16.71 6.94 -8.40
CA ASN A 56 17.33 7.76 -9.44
C ASN A 56 16.46 9.00 -9.67
N GLY A 57 17.09 10.18 -9.68
CA GLY A 57 16.43 11.42 -10.08
C GLY A 57 16.21 12.48 -8.99
N HIS A 58 17.10 12.59 -8.00
CA HIS A 58 17.40 13.90 -7.41
C HIS A 58 18.78 14.33 -7.89
N ARG A 59 18.88 14.75 -9.15
CA ARG A 59 19.87 15.78 -9.50
C ARG A 59 19.10 17.07 -9.59
N ALA A 60 19.29 17.87 -8.56
CA ALA A 60 18.75 19.20 -8.42
C ALA A 60 18.97 20.01 -9.68
N ALA A 61 17.95 20.78 -10.04
CA ALA A 61 18.12 21.94 -10.89
C ALA A 61 19.15 22.88 -10.24
N ARG A 62 20.20 23.23 -11.00
CA ARG A 62 20.87 24.53 -11.02
C ARG A 62 21.74 24.63 -12.25
#